data_AF-A0A535DYZ2-F1
#
_entry.id   AF-A0A535DYZ2-F1
#
_cell.length_a   1.000
_cell.length_b   1.000
_cell.length_c   1.000
_cell.angle_alpha   90.00
_cell.angle_beta   90.00
_cell.angle_gamma   90.00
#
_symmetry.space_group_name_H-M   'P 1'
#
loop_
_entity.id
_entity.type
_entity.pdbx_description
1 polymer ?
#
loop_
_entity_poly.entity_id
_entity_poly.type
_entity_poly.pdbx_seq_one_letter_code
_entity_poly.pdbx_strand_id
1 'polypeptide(L)'
;MRQLITRIDDDLHHRLKRRAAVEGRSVNAMVSDILRRAVVAHDQRELVRARLRALGRLAFVPRPRKAPSRRAALRLARGTGSSVSEALEADRNRR
;
A
#
# COMPACT_ATOMS: atom_id res chain seq x y z
N MET A 1 -8.95 -15.89 -25.15
CA MET A 1 -8.49 -14.57 -24.69
C MET A 1 -9.71 -13.71 -24.37
N ARG A 2 -9.61 -12.73 -23.47
CA ARG A 2 -10.67 -11.75 -23.19
C ARG A 2 -10.12 -10.34 -23.48
N GLN A 3 -10.96 -9.44 -23.98
CA GLN A 3 -10.57 -8.06 -24.31
C GLN A 3 -11.02 -7.10 -23.20
N LEU A 4 -10.12 -6.20 -22.78
CA LEU A 4 -10.41 -5.10 -21.87
C LEU A 4 -10.33 -3.79 -22.67
N ILE A 5 -11.38 -2.98 -22.61
CA ILE A 5 -11.40 -1.63 -23.15
C ILE A 5 -11.54 -0.67 -21.98
N THR A 6 -10.57 0.25 -21.82
CA THR A 6 -10.56 1.25 -20.76
C THR A 6 -10.24 2.61 -21.34
N ARG A 7 -10.82 3.66 -20.77
CA ARG A 7 -10.48 5.05 -21.12
C ARG A 7 -9.26 5.47 -20.31
N ILE A 8 -8.28 6.06 -21.00
CA ILE A 8 -7.10 6.67 -20.40
C ILE A 8 -6.93 8.05 -21.03
N ASP A 9 -6.29 8.97 -20.30
CA ASP A 9 -5.89 10.26 -20.84
C ASP A 9 -4.75 10.12 -21.86
N ASP A 10 -4.61 11.12 -22.72
CA ASP A 10 -3.63 11.12 -23.81
C ASP A 10 -2.17 11.12 -23.30
N ASP A 11 -1.89 11.77 -22.17
CA ASP A 11 -0.54 11.75 -21.57
C ASP A 11 -0.15 10.33 -21.17
N LEU A 12 -1.04 9.62 -20.46
CA LEU A 12 -0.81 8.24 -20.07
C LEU A 12 -0.62 7.35 -21.30
N HIS A 13 -1.44 7.53 -22.35
CA HIS A 13 -1.27 6.80 -23.61
C HIS A 13 0.12 7.04 -24.20
N HIS A 14 0.55 8.30 -24.34
CA HIS A 14 1.85 8.64 -24.89
C HIS A 14 3.00 8.04 -24.09
N ARG A 15 2.94 8.10 -22.76
CA ARG A 15 3.95 7.52 -21.88
C ARG A 15 4.02 6.01 -22.01
N LEU A 16 2.88 5.33 -22.13
CA LEU A 16 2.85 3.88 -22.36
C LEU A 16 3.47 3.52 -23.71
N LYS A 17 3.13 4.23 -24.79
CA LYS A 17 3.72 4.01 -26.12
C LYS A 17 5.24 4.19 -26.11
N ARG A 18 5.74 5.30 -25.55
CA ARG A 18 7.18 5.56 -25.44
C ARG A 18 7.90 4.44 -24.68
N ARG A 19 7.35 4.04 -23.53
CA ARG A 19 7.94 2.98 -22.71
C ARG A 19 7.96 1.63 -23.43
N ALA A 20 6.87 1.27 -24.10
CA ALA A 20 6.78 0.03 -24.88
C ALA A 20 7.83 -0.01 -26.01
N ALA A 21 8.03 1.12 -26.69
CA ALA A 21 9.04 1.26 -27.74
C ALA A 21 10.47 1.08 -27.19
N VAL A 22 10.79 1.70 -26.04
CA VAL A 22 12.09 1.53 -25.37
C VAL A 22 12.33 0.07 -24.96
N GLU A 23 11.31 -0.63 -24.51
CA GLU A 23 11.39 -2.03 -24.07
C GLU A 23 11.25 -3.04 -25.23
N GLY A 24 11.10 -2.59 -26.49
CA GLY A 24 10.98 -3.45 -27.66
C GLY A 24 9.75 -4.38 -27.64
N ARG A 25 8.70 -4.04 -26.89
CA ARG A 25 7.50 -4.88 -26.73
C ARG A 25 6.22 -4.13 -27.10
N SER A 26 5.16 -4.86 -27.45
CA SER A 26 3.87 -4.23 -27.74
C SER A 26 3.26 -3.59 -26.49
N VAL A 27 2.49 -2.51 -26.69
CA VAL A 27 1.79 -1.83 -25.59
C VAL A 27 0.87 -2.80 -24.84
N ASN A 28 0.17 -3.69 -25.55
CA ASN A 28 -0.70 -4.68 -24.92
C ASN A 28 0.08 -5.68 -24.04
N ALA A 29 1.22 -6.17 -24.50
CA ALA A 29 2.06 -7.09 -23.72
C ALA A 29 2.56 -6.40 -22.44
N MET A 30 3.02 -5.15 -22.58
CA MET A 30 3.46 -4.33 -21.45
C MET A 30 2.34 -4.07 -20.44
N VAL A 31 1.18 -3.59 -20.91
CA VAL A 31 0.04 -3.27 -20.05
C VAL A 31 -0.47 -4.53 -19.33
N SER A 32 -0.54 -5.67 -20.03
CA SER A 32 -0.95 -6.93 -19.43
C SER A 32 -0.01 -7.39 -18.32
N ASP A 33 1.31 -7.24 -18.50
CA ASP A 33 2.32 -7.54 -17.48
C ASP A 33 2.22 -6.59 -16.27
N ILE A 34 2.07 -5.28 -16.52
CA ILE A 34 1.85 -4.29 -15.46
C ILE A 34 0.61 -4.63 -14.62
N LEU A 35 -0.53 -4.91 -15.29
CA LEU A 35 -1.77 -5.26 -14.62
C LEU A 35 -1.64 -6.55 -13.81
N ARG A 36 -0.98 -7.58 -14.36
CA ARG A 36 -0.72 -8.84 -13.63
C ARG A 36 0.08 -8.60 -12.37
N ARG A 37 1.18 -7.84 -12.46
CA ARG A 37 2.03 -7.53 -11.29
C ARG A 37 1.27 -6.69 -10.26
N ALA A 38 0.45 -5.74 -10.70
CA ALA A 38 -0.36 -4.91 -9.82
C ALA A 38 -1.37 -5.74 -9.03
N VAL A 39 -2.05 -6.69 -9.67
CA VAL A 39 -3.01 -7.59 -9.02
C VAL A 39 -2.29 -8.51 -8.03
N VAL A 40 -1.22 -9.19 -8.45
CA VAL A 40 -0.46 -10.11 -7.57
C VAL A 40 0.11 -9.38 -6.35
N ALA A 41 0.66 -8.17 -6.53
CA ALA A 41 1.19 -7.38 -5.42
C ALA A 41 0.08 -6.97 -4.44
N HIS A 42 -1.12 -6.69 -4.94
CA HIS A 42 -2.27 -6.40 -4.09
C HIS A 42 -2.69 -7.63 -3.28
N ASP A 43 -2.78 -8.80 -3.91
CA ASP A 43 -3.15 -10.06 -3.25
C ASP A 43 -2.15 -10.44 -2.17
N GLN A 44 -0.85 -10.30 -2.42
CA GLN A 44 0.20 -10.54 -1.41
C GLN A 44 0.07 -9.61 -0.21
N ARG A 45 -0.20 -8.32 -0.44
CA ARG A 45 -0.40 -7.36 0.66
C ARG A 45 -1.63 -7.70 1.49
N GLU A 46 -2.72 -8.11 0.86
CA GLU A 46 -3.93 -8.53 1.58
C GLU A 46 -3.72 -9.83 2.34
N LEU A 47 -2.99 -10.81 1.77
CA LEU A 47 -2.57 -12.03 2.48
C LEU A 47 -1.73 -11.72 3.72
N VAL A 48 -0.74 -10.84 3.60
CA VAL A 48 0.09 -10.40 4.74
C VAL A 48 -0.78 -9.72 5.80
N ARG A 49 -1.68 -8.81 5.40
CA ARG A 49 -2.61 -8.16 6.34
C ARG A 49 -3.52 -9.16 7.03
N ALA A 50 -4.09 -10.13 6.30
CA ALA A 50 -4.93 -11.17 6.85
C ALA A 50 -4.16 -12.02 7.89
N ARG A 51 -2.92 -12.41 7.57
CA ARG A 51 -2.05 -13.14 8.50
C ARG A 51 -1.73 -12.32 9.76
N LEU A 52 -1.41 -11.05 9.62
CA LEU A 52 -1.13 -10.18 10.77
C LEU A 52 -2.38 -9.94 11.65
N ARG A 53 -3.58 -9.86 11.04
CA ARG A 53 -4.85 -9.82 11.80
C ARG A 53 -5.07 -11.11 12.57
N ALA A 54 -4.90 -12.27 11.92
CA ALA A 54 -5.06 -13.58 12.56
C ALA A 54 -4.09 -13.80 13.73
N LEU A 55 -2.87 -13.26 13.62
CA LEU A 55 -1.85 -13.32 14.68
C LEU A 55 -2.04 -12.24 15.77
N GLY A 56 -3.08 -11.39 15.68
CA GLY A 56 -3.28 -10.26 16.60
C GLY A 56 -2.19 -9.18 16.51
N ARG A 57 -1.36 -9.19 15.46
CA ARG A 57 -0.24 -8.26 15.23
C ARG A 57 -0.64 -7.02 14.44
N LEU A 58 -1.83 -7.02 13.83
CA LEU A 58 -2.39 -5.85 13.15
C LEU A 58 -3.71 -5.47 13.81
N ALA A 59 -3.72 -4.35 14.53
CA ALA A 59 -4.92 -3.76 15.09
C ALA A 59 -5.48 -2.69 14.15
N PHE A 60 -6.80 -2.73 13.91
CA PHE A 60 -7.50 -1.60 13.29
C PHE A 60 -7.84 -0.60 14.38
N VAL A 61 -7.21 0.57 14.36
CA VAL A 61 -7.54 1.67 15.27
C VAL A 61 -8.48 2.62 14.53
N PRO A 62 -9.80 2.62 14.83
CA PRO A 62 -10.72 3.54 14.20
C PRO A 62 -10.29 4.97 14.48
N ARG A 63 -10.31 5.82 13.44
CA ARG A 63 -10.00 7.24 13.62
C ARG A 63 -11.07 7.88 14.52
N PRO A 64 -10.70 8.54 15.62
CA PRO A 64 -11.70 9.10 16.52
C PRO A 64 -12.46 10.24 15.83
N ARG A 65 -13.77 10.31 16.03
CA ARG A 65 -14.65 11.35 15.44
C ARG A 65 -14.28 12.77 15.89
N LYS A 66 -13.60 12.89 17.05
CA LYS A 66 -13.04 14.13 17.58
C LYS A 66 -11.63 13.86 18.10
N ALA A 67 -10.70 14.77 17.82
CA ALA A 67 -9.35 14.67 18.38
C ALA A 67 -9.42 14.75 19.92
N PRO A 68 -8.73 13.87 20.66
CA PRO A 68 -8.65 13.99 22.10
C PRO A 68 -7.92 15.28 22.48
N SER A 69 -8.31 15.90 23.58
CA SER A 69 -7.54 17.01 24.14
C SER A 69 -6.13 16.52 24.50
N ARG A 70 -5.13 17.43 24.48
CA ARG A 70 -3.74 17.10 24.82
C ARG A 70 -3.61 16.33 26.13
N ARG A 71 -4.36 16.73 27.16
CA ARG A 71 -4.36 16.07 28.48
C ARG A 71 -4.96 14.66 28.43
N ALA A 72 -5.98 14.43 27.61
CA ALA A 72 -6.57 13.11 27.43
C ALA A 72 -5.62 12.17 26.67
N ALA A 73 -4.98 12.66 25.61
CA ALA A 73 -3.96 11.90 24.86
C ALA A 73 -2.78 11.48 25.74
N LEU A 74 -2.22 12.41 26.54
CA LEU A 74 -1.14 12.12 27.48
C LEU A 74 -1.53 11.09 28.55
N ARG A 75 -2.80 11.09 28.98
CA ARG A 75 -3.31 10.10 29.94
C ARG A 75 -3.40 8.71 29.32
N LEU A 76 -3.92 8.62 28.09
CA LEU A 76 -4.08 7.35 27.36
C LEU A 76 -2.73 6.73 27.00
N ALA A 77 -1.71 7.54 26.72
CA ALA A 77 -0.38 7.08 26.37
C ALA A 77 0.54 6.82 27.59
N ARG A 78 0.03 6.93 28.82
CA ARG A 78 0.86 6.64 30.00
C ARG A 78 1.27 5.16 30.02
N GLY A 79 2.56 4.92 30.22
CA GLY A 79 3.13 3.56 30.30
C GLY A 79 3.44 2.92 28.94
N THR A 80 3.14 3.56 27.81
CA THR A 80 3.40 2.99 26.47
C THR A 80 4.68 3.53 25.81
N GLY A 81 5.39 4.46 26.48
CA GLY A 81 6.48 5.21 25.89
C GLY A 81 7.65 4.35 25.40
N SER A 82 8.12 3.38 26.18
CA SER A 82 9.22 2.49 25.80
C SER A 82 8.82 1.58 24.64
N SER A 83 7.69 0.88 24.77
CA SER A 83 7.18 -0.06 23.76
C SER A 83 6.94 0.61 22.41
N VAL A 84 6.38 1.83 22.42
CA VAL A 84 6.15 2.60 21.19
C VAL A 84 7.46 3.11 20.61
N SER A 85 8.39 3.58 21.44
CA SER A 85 9.70 4.06 20.98
C SER A 85 10.51 2.94 20.32
N GLU A 86 10.56 1.76 20.95
CA GLU A 86 11.24 0.57 20.41
C GLU A 86 10.63 0.12 19.08
N ALA A 87 9.30 0.12 18.97
CA ALA A 87 8.63 -0.22 17.72
C ALA A 87 8.95 0.78 16.59
N LEU A 88 9.04 2.09 16.91
CA LEU A 88 9.38 3.14 15.94
C LEU A 88 10.86 3.13 15.54
N GLU A 89 11.76 2.82 16.46
CA GLU A 89 13.19 2.58 16.19
C GLU A 89 13.35 1.39 15.23
N ALA A 90 12.66 0.28 15.50
CA ALA A 90 12.70 -0.91 14.65
C ALA A 90 12.15 -0.65 13.23
N ASP A 91 11.14 0.21 13.07
CA ASP A 91 10.62 0.61 11.75
C ASP A 91 11.60 1.51 10.99
N ARG A 92 12.23 2.48 11.67
CA ARG A 92 13.25 3.36 11.08
C ARG A 92 14.45 2.57 10.57
N ASN A 93 14.90 1.57 11.31
CA ASN A 93 16.07 0.74 10.94
C ASN A 93 15.78 -0.29 9.84
N ARG A 94 14.53 -0.39 9.34
CA ARG A 94 14.14 -1.29 8.24
C ARG A 94 14.04 -0.60 6.88
N ARG A 95 14.18 0.72 6.81
CA ARG A 95 14.18 1.51 5.56
C ARG A 95 15.59 1.76 5.07
#